data_AF-A0A9E5ED37-F1
#
_entry.id   AF-A0A9E5ED37-F1
#
_cell.length_a   1.000
_cell.length_b   1.000
_cell.length_c   1.000
_cell.angle_alpha   90.00
_cell.angle_beta   90.00
_cell.angle_gamma   90.00
#
_symmetry.space_group_name_H-M   'P 1'
#
loop_
_entity.id
_entity.type
_entity.pdbx_description
1 polymer ?
#
loop_
_entity_poly.entity_id
_entity_poly.type
_entity_poly.pdbx_seq_one_letter_code
_entity_poly.pdbx_strand_id
1 'polypeptide(L)'
;MNSLVYLILINFLWVAPLFGYTKQANPGPWGELLVSNIYLEAPDSVIEIAGKPDPVPRWTFPGLSASMVKDLLIQSGVELALVERLTSSTQLKSSGAEIVVYPKLEDLLQIKGTVRDKLYTEISKYPQNDYYTDPVFILSGDVEEWLAEATLNANQKNAVRQLVWHRGNALVFSNVGVLLNYAQNTEEIKNTLRA
;
A
#
# COMPACT_ATOMS: atom_id res chain seq x y z
N MET A 1 -18.28 -32.68 14.10
CA MET A 1 -18.35 -31.25 13.75
C MET A 1 -17.21 -30.54 14.47
N ASN A 2 -16.04 -30.43 13.85
CA ASN A 2 -14.92 -29.65 14.39
C ASN A 2 -14.52 -28.62 13.33
N SER A 3 -14.78 -27.36 13.65
CA SER A 3 -14.40 -26.19 12.87
C SER A 3 -12.91 -25.94 13.09
N LEU A 4 -12.11 -26.03 12.03
CA LEU A 4 -10.71 -25.59 12.03
C LEU A 4 -10.69 -24.12 11.64
N VAL A 5 -10.44 -23.26 12.63
CA VAL A 5 -10.12 -21.85 12.45
C VAL A 5 -8.66 -21.77 12.02
N TYR A 6 -8.42 -21.39 10.76
CA TYR A 6 -7.08 -21.04 10.29
C TYR A 6 -6.72 -19.64 10.82
N LEU A 7 -5.87 -19.58 11.84
CA LEU A 7 -5.15 -18.35 12.18
C LEU A 7 -3.97 -18.20 11.22
N ILE A 8 -4.06 -17.23 10.31
CA ILE A 8 -2.89 -16.75 9.57
C ILE A 8 -2.33 -15.56 10.35
N LEU A 9 -1.24 -15.82 11.08
CA LEU A 9 -0.43 -14.77 11.72
C LEU A 9 0.65 -14.33 10.73
N ILE A 10 0.46 -13.19 10.08
CA ILE A 10 1.52 -12.53 9.30
C ILE A 10 2.29 -11.62 10.25
N ASN A 11 3.40 -12.12 10.78
CA ASN A 11 4.36 -11.30 11.53
C ASN A 11 5.39 -10.72 10.55
N PHE A 12 5.38 -9.40 10.38
CA PHE A 12 6.42 -8.65 9.67
C PHE A 12 7.68 -8.53 10.54
N LEU A 13 8.77 -9.18 10.13
CA LEU A 13 10.12 -8.96 10.67
C LEU A 13 11.07 -8.61 9.52
N TRP A 14 11.61 -7.39 9.61
CA TRP A 14 12.78 -6.80 8.94
C TRP A 14 13.73 -7.75 8.19
N VAL A 15 13.89 -7.60 6.87
CA VAL A 15 15.15 -7.91 6.13
C VAL A 15 15.22 -7.15 4.79
N ALA A 16 16.41 -6.66 4.44
CA ALA A 16 16.88 -6.42 3.07
C ALA A 16 18.26 -7.07 2.91
N PRO A 17 18.79 -7.34 1.71
CA PRO A 17 18.12 -7.81 0.50
C PRO A 17 18.77 -9.11 -0.07
N LEU A 18 18.16 -9.61 -1.14
CA LEU A 18 18.66 -10.57 -2.15
C LEU A 18 18.62 -12.07 -1.81
N PHE A 19 18.14 -12.81 -2.81
CA PHE A 19 18.10 -14.27 -2.94
C PHE A 19 19.25 -14.98 -2.19
N GLY A 20 18.88 -15.87 -1.26
CA GLY A 20 19.81 -16.90 -0.77
C GLY A 20 20.25 -16.82 0.70
N TYR A 21 19.66 -15.98 1.56
CA TYR A 21 19.95 -16.08 3.00
C TYR A 21 19.19 -17.26 3.62
N THR A 22 19.87 -18.40 3.72
CA THR A 22 19.49 -19.46 4.64
C THR A 22 19.88 -19.04 6.06
N LYS A 23 18.90 -18.77 6.92
CA LYS A 23 19.15 -18.56 8.34
C LYS A 23 19.23 -19.91 9.04
N GLN A 24 20.29 -20.15 9.80
CA GLN A 24 20.34 -21.32 10.67
C GLN A 24 19.30 -21.16 11.79
N ALA A 25 18.38 -22.11 11.89
CA ALA A 25 17.40 -22.13 12.96
C ALA A 25 18.05 -22.55 14.28
N ASN A 26 17.38 -22.27 15.40
CA ASN A 26 17.82 -22.77 16.69
C ASN A 26 17.85 -24.31 16.68
N PRO A 27 18.91 -24.94 17.24
CA PRO A 27 19.03 -26.39 17.26
C PRO A 27 17.84 -27.04 17.99
N GLY A 28 17.30 -28.11 17.41
CA GLY A 28 16.20 -28.87 17.98
C GLY A 28 16.35 -30.37 17.73
N PRO A 29 15.36 -31.20 18.10
CA PRO A 29 15.42 -32.65 17.90
C PRO A 29 15.51 -33.08 16.42
N TRP A 30 15.37 -32.11 15.50
CA TRP A 30 15.43 -32.28 14.05
C TRP A 30 16.81 -31.97 13.46
N GLY A 31 17.83 -31.68 14.28
CA GLY A 31 19.18 -31.34 13.84
C GLY A 31 19.32 -29.87 13.41
N GLU A 32 20.29 -29.60 12.53
CA GLU A 32 20.53 -28.26 12.00
C GLU A 32 19.57 -27.97 10.84
N LEU A 33 18.79 -26.91 10.98
CA LEU A 33 17.83 -26.48 9.95
C LEU A 33 18.30 -25.17 9.32
N LEU A 34 18.18 -25.09 8.01
CA LEU A 34 18.39 -23.88 7.23
C LEU A 34 17.02 -23.37 6.75
N VAL A 35 16.72 -22.11 7.05
CA VAL A 35 15.44 -21.47 6.72
C VAL A 35 15.67 -20.44 5.64
N SER A 36 15.01 -20.61 4.50
CA SER A 36 14.95 -19.60 3.43
C SER A 36 13.51 -19.20 3.18
N ASN A 37 13.27 -17.90 2.99
CA ASN A 37 11.97 -17.42 2.54
C ASN A 37 11.89 -17.53 1.01
N ILE A 38 10.82 -18.14 0.51
CA ILE A 38 10.45 -18.11 -0.90
C ILE A 38 9.14 -17.35 -1.03
N TYR A 39 9.13 -16.35 -1.90
CA TYR A 39 7.90 -15.66 -2.28
C TYR A 39 7.21 -16.48 -3.35
N LEU A 40 5.96 -16.87 -3.08
CA LEU A 40 5.14 -17.61 -4.03
C LEU A 40 4.23 -16.63 -4.76
N GLU A 41 4.14 -16.76 -6.07
CA GLU A 41 3.12 -16.07 -6.85
C GLU A 41 1.73 -16.55 -6.42
N ALA A 42 0.78 -15.63 -6.27
CA ALA A 42 -0.59 -15.99 -5.94
C ALA A 42 -1.20 -16.81 -7.09
N PRO A 43 -1.76 -18.01 -6.83
CA PRO A 43 -2.40 -18.80 -7.86
C PRO A 43 -3.64 -18.08 -8.39
N ASP A 44 -3.97 -18.29 -9.67
CA ASP A 44 -5.10 -17.62 -10.35
C ASP A 44 -6.42 -17.74 -9.59
N SER A 45 -6.67 -18.90 -8.99
CA SER A 45 -7.87 -19.14 -8.19
C SER A 45 -7.99 -18.21 -6.98
N VAL A 46 -6.88 -17.76 -6.38
CA VAL A 46 -6.89 -16.81 -5.28
C VAL A 46 -7.14 -15.39 -5.80
N ILE A 47 -6.55 -15.02 -6.93
CA ILE A 47 -6.76 -13.70 -7.56
C ILE A 47 -8.22 -13.51 -7.99
N GLU A 48 -8.86 -14.58 -8.47
CA GLU A 48 -10.27 -14.53 -8.90
C GLU A 48 -11.27 -14.36 -7.75
N ILE A 49 -10.91 -14.81 -6.54
CA ILE A 49 -11.74 -14.70 -5.34
C ILE A 49 -11.38 -13.44 -4.54
N ALA A 50 -10.15 -12.93 -4.69
CA ALA A 50 -9.74 -11.65 -4.12
C ALA A 50 -10.66 -10.53 -4.66
N GLY A 51 -11.35 -9.85 -3.75
CA GLY A 51 -12.13 -8.67 -4.11
C GLY A 51 -11.22 -7.68 -4.83
N LYS A 52 -11.65 -7.20 -6.00
CA LYS A 52 -10.90 -6.16 -6.71
C LYS A 52 -10.72 -4.97 -5.78
N PRO A 53 -9.48 -4.46 -5.59
CA PRO A 53 -9.26 -3.24 -4.83
C PRO A 53 -10.12 -2.13 -5.41
N ASP A 54 -10.62 -1.24 -4.55
CA ASP A 54 -11.33 -0.05 -5.01
C ASP A 54 -10.39 0.76 -5.91
N PRO A 55 -10.74 0.99 -7.19
CA PRO A 55 -9.92 1.79 -8.07
C PRO A 55 -9.87 3.26 -7.60
N VAL A 56 -10.80 3.70 -6.76
CA VAL A 56 -10.84 5.06 -6.23
C VAL A 56 -9.94 5.15 -5.00
N PRO A 57 -8.89 6.01 -5.03
CA PRO A 57 -8.10 6.29 -3.84
C PRO A 57 -8.98 6.77 -2.69
N ARG A 58 -8.77 6.20 -1.50
CA ARG A 58 -9.58 6.45 -0.31
C ARG A 58 -8.71 6.54 0.93
N TRP A 59 -8.95 7.55 1.76
CA TRP A 59 -8.38 7.68 3.11
C TRP A 59 -9.51 7.75 4.13
N THR A 60 -9.52 6.81 5.06
CA THR A 60 -10.56 6.69 6.09
C THR A 60 -9.98 7.06 7.44
N PHE A 61 -10.68 7.95 8.14
CA PHE A 61 -10.32 8.49 9.43
C PHE A 61 -11.44 8.23 10.44
N PRO A 62 -11.44 7.05 11.12
CA PRO A 62 -12.42 6.73 12.13
C PRO A 62 -12.28 7.65 13.36
N GLY A 63 -13.41 8.16 13.87
CA GLY A 63 -13.44 8.95 15.09
C GLY A 63 -12.88 10.37 14.99
N LEU A 64 -12.42 10.80 13.81
CA LEU A 64 -12.05 12.18 13.55
C LEU A 64 -13.25 12.98 13.03
N SER A 65 -13.29 14.27 13.36
CA SER A 65 -14.18 15.22 12.68
C SER A 65 -13.55 15.74 11.38
N ALA A 66 -14.35 16.34 10.51
CA ALA A 66 -13.84 16.97 9.29
C ALA A 66 -12.79 18.07 9.58
N SER A 67 -12.93 18.80 10.69
CA SER A 67 -11.93 19.80 11.11
C SER A 67 -10.63 19.14 11.54
N MET A 68 -10.69 18.04 12.29
CA MET A 68 -9.48 17.29 12.70
C MET A 68 -8.77 16.68 11.50
N VAL A 69 -9.49 16.18 10.49
CA VAL A 69 -8.90 15.72 9.23
C VAL A 69 -8.22 16.87 8.50
N LYS A 70 -8.85 18.05 8.44
CA LYS A 70 -8.23 19.26 7.86
C LYS A 70 -6.92 19.61 8.57
N ASP A 71 -6.92 19.62 9.90
CA ASP A 71 -5.75 19.92 10.71
C ASP A 71 -4.63 18.89 10.49
N LEU A 72 -4.96 17.60 10.39
CA LEU A 72 -4.01 16.53 10.08
C LEU A 72 -3.33 16.74 8.73
N LEU A 73 -4.08 17.12 7.69
CA LEU A 73 -3.53 17.41 6.36
C LEU A 73 -2.55 18.60 6.42
N ILE A 74 -2.95 19.68 7.11
CA ILE A 74 -2.10 20.87 7.30
C ILE A 74 -0.82 20.52 8.07
N GLN A 75 -0.94 19.77 9.18
CA GLN A 75 0.20 19.35 10.01
C GLN A 75 1.15 18.41 9.25
N SER A 76 0.64 17.61 8.33
CA SER A 76 1.44 16.77 7.44
C SER A 76 2.22 17.59 6.40
N GLY A 77 1.89 18.87 6.23
CA GLY A 77 2.54 19.80 5.29
C GLY A 77 1.87 19.86 3.93
N VAL A 78 0.62 19.40 3.81
CA VAL A 78 -0.18 19.54 2.58
C VAL A 78 -0.47 21.03 2.36
N GLU A 79 -0.28 21.50 1.12
CA GLU A 79 -0.51 22.88 0.74
C GLU A 79 -1.98 23.27 0.92
N LEU A 80 -2.25 24.51 1.37
CA LEU A 80 -3.58 24.94 1.80
C LEU A 80 -4.65 24.83 0.71
N ALA A 81 -4.34 25.19 -0.54
CA ALA A 81 -5.30 25.06 -1.64
C ALA A 81 -5.62 23.59 -1.95
N LEU A 82 -4.65 22.69 -1.81
CA LEU A 82 -4.90 21.25 -1.88
C LEU A 82 -5.72 20.74 -0.68
N VAL A 83 -5.47 21.23 0.54
CA VAL A 83 -6.28 20.90 1.73
C VAL A 83 -7.75 21.31 1.53
N GLU A 84 -8.00 22.51 1.04
CA GLU A 84 -9.37 23.00 0.78
C GLU A 84 -10.09 22.11 -0.24
N ARG A 85 -9.37 21.65 -1.27
CA ARG A 85 -9.93 20.75 -2.28
C ARG A 85 -10.24 19.37 -1.70
N LEU A 86 -9.30 18.78 -0.97
CA LEU A 86 -9.46 17.47 -0.31
C LEU A 86 -10.56 17.46 0.75
N THR A 87 -10.78 18.60 1.42
CA THR A 87 -11.82 18.77 2.47
C THR A 87 -13.12 19.36 1.96
N SER A 88 -13.25 19.57 0.65
CA SER A 88 -14.49 20.01 0.03
C SER A 88 -15.57 18.93 0.10
N SER A 89 -16.84 19.34 0.01
CA SER A 89 -17.98 18.41 0.08
C SER A 89 -18.03 17.39 -1.06
N THR A 90 -17.23 17.55 -2.12
CA THR A 90 -17.15 16.59 -3.23
C THR A 90 -16.19 15.44 -2.92
N GLN A 91 -15.11 15.69 -2.17
CA GLN A 91 -14.06 14.72 -1.89
C GLN A 91 -14.05 14.24 -0.44
N LEU A 92 -14.66 14.98 0.50
CA LEU A 92 -14.82 14.56 1.88
C LEU A 92 -16.27 14.17 2.13
N LYS A 93 -16.47 12.96 2.65
CA LYS A 93 -17.77 12.41 3.03
C LYS A 93 -17.75 11.95 4.47
N SER A 94 -18.84 12.22 5.20
CA SER A 94 -19.10 11.58 6.48
C SER A 94 -19.85 10.27 6.22
N SER A 95 -19.31 9.17 6.73
CA SER A 95 -19.93 7.85 6.69
C SER A 95 -20.08 7.33 8.12
N GLY A 96 -21.22 7.62 8.75
CA GLY A 96 -21.42 7.31 10.17
C GLY A 96 -20.42 8.04 11.07
N ALA A 97 -19.59 7.26 11.77
CA ALA A 97 -18.54 7.77 12.67
C ALA A 97 -17.17 7.97 11.98
N GLU A 98 -17.10 7.80 10.67
CA GLU A 98 -15.88 7.90 9.88
C GLU A 98 -15.92 9.11 8.95
N ILE A 99 -14.78 9.78 8.80
CA ILE A 99 -14.55 10.71 7.70
C ILE A 99 -13.76 10.00 6.62
N VAL A 100 -14.26 10.07 5.40
CA VAL A 100 -13.63 9.46 4.22
C VAL A 100 -13.26 10.55 3.24
N VAL A 101 -11.99 10.60 2.85
CA VAL A 101 -11.46 11.49 1.83
C VAL A 101 -11.18 10.68 0.56
N TYR A 102 -11.66 11.18 -0.56
CA TYR A 102 -11.50 10.61 -1.90
C TYR A 102 -10.61 11.54 -2.75
N PRO A 103 -9.28 11.48 -2.58
CA PRO A 103 -8.36 12.26 -3.40
C PRO A 103 -8.47 11.82 -4.87
N LYS A 104 -8.43 12.79 -5.78
CA LYS A 104 -8.28 12.50 -7.20
C LYS A 104 -6.82 12.17 -7.51
N LEU A 105 -6.57 11.55 -8.65
CA LEU A 105 -5.22 11.26 -9.10
C LEU A 105 -4.34 12.53 -9.15
N GLU A 106 -4.87 13.62 -9.70
CA GLU A 106 -4.17 14.92 -9.74
C GLU A 106 -3.78 15.45 -8.36
N ASP A 107 -4.55 15.13 -7.32
CA ASP A 107 -4.24 15.52 -5.94
C ASP A 107 -3.05 14.74 -5.42
N LEU A 108 -3.05 13.41 -5.64
CA LEU A 108 -1.96 12.52 -5.20
C LEU A 108 -0.61 12.90 -5.83
N LEU A 109 -0.64 13.28 -7.11
CA LEU A 109 0.56 13.68 -7.86
C LEU A 109 1.09 15.06 -7.42
N GLN A 110 0.25 15.93 -6.86
CA GLN A 110 0.66 17.23 -6.32
C GLN A 110 1.34 17.14 -4.95
N ILE A 111 1.11 16.04 -4.20
CA ILE A 111 1.74 15.84 -2.89
C ILE A 111 3.21 15.50 -3.10
N LYS A 112 4.12 16.36 -2.63
CA LYS A 112 5.57 16.13 -2.72
C LYS A 112 6.00 14.93 -1.87
N GLY A 113 7.08 14.23 -2.26
CA GLY A 113 7.58 13.02 -1.58
C GLY A 113 7.69 13.17 -0.05
N THR A 114 8.36 14.21 0.45
CA THR A 114 8.52 14.41 1.90
C THR A 114 7.22 14.72 2.65
N VAL A 115 6.23 15.32 1.97
CA VAL A 115 4.89 15.54 2.53
C VAL A 115 4.09 14.25 2.49
N ARG A 116 4.23 13.47 1.42
CA ARG A 116 3.62 12.15 1.25
C ARG A 116 4.09 11.20 2.35
N ASP A 117 5.39 11.17 2.64
CA ASP A 117 5.96 10.32 3.69
C ASP A 117 5.27 10.57 5.03
N LYS A 118 5.11 11.85 5.41
CA LYS A 118 4.43 12.26 6.65
C LYS A 118 2.94 11.91 6.62
N LEU A 119 2.23 12.33 5.56
CA LEU A 119 0.80 12.13 5.43
C LEU A 119 0.44 10.63 5.42
N TYR A 120 1.14 9.83 4.63
CA TYR A 120 0.85 8.41 4.51
C TYR A 120 1.25 7.65 5.77
N THR A 121 2.28 8.11 6.51
CA THR A 121 2.55 7.60 7.86
C THR A 121 1.37 7.85 8.80
N GLU A 122 0.76 9.04 8.79
CA GLU A 122 -0.44 9.30 9.60
C GLU A 122 -1.65 8.44 9.16
N ILE A 123 -1.88 8.32 7.85
CA ILE A 123 -2.97 7.50 7.29
C ILE A 123 -2.79 6.01 7.66
N SER A 124 -1.54 5.52 7.69
CA SER A 124 -1.22 4.11 8.01
C SER A 124 -1.55 3.69 9.45
N LYS A 125 -1.86 4.65 10.33
CA LYS A 125 -2.28 4.37 11.71
C LYS A 125 -3.71 3.82 11.79
N TYR A 126 -4.48 3.94 10.70
CA TYR A 126 -5.88 3.53 10.64
C TYR A 126 -6.01 2.24 9.80
N PRO A 127 -6.41 1.11 10.41
CA PRO A 127 -6.49 -0.18 9.73
C PRO A 127 -7.42 -0.21 8.51
N GLN A 128 -8.40 0.69 8.41
CA GLN A 128 -9.31 0.81 7.26
C GLN A 128 -8.61 1.21 5.94
N ASN A 129 -7.34 1.62 6.03
CA ASN A 129 -6.52 2.02 4.90
C ASN A 129 -5.51 0.91 4.58
N ASP A 130 -6.00 -0.23 4.09
CA ASP A 130 -5.23 -1.48 3.93
C ASP A 130 -3.87 -1.27 3.28
N TYR A 131 -3.80 -0.68 2.07
CA TYR A 131 -2.53 -0.46 1.35
C TYR A 131 -1.64 0.63 1.94
N TYR A 132 -2.09 1.39 2.92
CA TYR A 132 -1.25 2.31 3.69
C TYR A 132 -0.71 1.64 4.95
N THR A 133 -1.53 0.78 5.57
CA THR A 133 -1.17 -0.03 6.74
C THR A 133 -0.19 -1.14 6.35
N ASP A 134 -0.42 -1.79 5.22
CA ASP A 134 0.36 -2.85 4.61
C ASP A 134 0.67 -2.51 3.13
N PRO A 135 1.65 -1.63 2.87
CA PRO A 135 1.99 -1.20 1.53
C PRO A 135 2.84 -2.26 0.80
N VAL A 136 2.93 -2.14 -0.53
CA VAL A 136 3.88 -2.92 -1.33
C VAL A 136 5.30 -2.45 -1.03
N PHE A 137 6.17 -3.35 -0.59
CA PHE A 137 7.55 -3.04 -0.25
C PHE A 137 8.49 -3.20 -1.45
N ILE A 138 9.28 -2.16 -1.73
CA ILE A 138 10.34 -2.18 -2.73
C ILE A 138 11.65 -2.55 -2.01
N LEU A 139 11.90 -3.85 -1.89
CA LEU A 139 12.95 -4.41 -1.02
C LEU A 139 14.38 -4.06 -1.43
N SER A 140 14.62 -3.81 -2.73
CA SER A 140 15.92 -3.32 -3.22
C SER A 140 16.22 -1.90 -2.73
N GLY A 141 15.19 -1.13 -2.36
CA GLY A 141 15.30 0.32 -2.18
C GLY A 141 15.44 1.10 -3.50
N ASP A 142 15.43 0.41 -4.64
CA ASP A 142 15.52 1.00 -5.98
C ASP A 142 14.23 0.69 -6.75
N VAL A 143 13.48 1.76 -7.04
CA VAL A 143 12.22 1.67 -7.79
C VAL A 143 12.43 1.20 -9.22
N GLU A 144 13.57 1.52 -9.87
CA GLU A 144 13.81 1.11 -11.26
C GLU A 144 14.14 -0.38 -11.35
N GLU A 145 14.89 -0.91 -10.39
CA GLU A 145 15.16 -2.35 -10.30
C GLU A 145 13.85 -3.14 -10.12
N TRP A 146 13.00 -2.71 -9.19
CA TRP A 146 11.69 -3.34 -8.99
C TRP A 146 10.78 -3.22 -10.22
N LEU A 147 10.77 -2.05 -10.87
CA LEU A 147 10.00 -1.83 -12.10
C LEU A 147 10.53 -2.62 -13.30
N ALA A 148 11.79 -3.06 -13.30
CA ALA A 148 12.35 -3.89 -14.37
C ALA A 148 11.73 -5.29 -14.37
N GLU A 149 11.45 -5.85 -13.18
CA GLU A 149 10.83 -7.16 -13.00
C GLU A 149 9.29 -7.09 -13.07
N ALA A 150 8.70 -5.93 -12.75
CA ALA A 150 7.24 -5.77 -12.73
C ALA A 150 6.61 -5.75 -14.15
N THR A 151 5.58 -6.59 -14.33
CA THR A 151 4.76 -6.69 -15.55
C THR A 151 3.69 -5.58 -15.60
N LEU A 152 4.12 -4.33 -15.44
CA LEU A 152 3.25 -3.14 -15.48
C LEU A 152 3.36 -2.41 -16.83
N ASN A 153 2.28 -1.77 -17.28
CA ASN A 153 2.31 -0.93 -18.46
C ASN A 153 3.05 0.41 -18.20
N ALA A 154 3.38 1.16 -19.26
CA ALA A 154 4.18 2.39 -19.13
C ALA A 154 3.55 3.45 -18.20
N ASN A 155 2.22 3.60 -18.23
CA ASN A 155 1.51 4.55 -17.38
C ASN A 155 1.53 4.12 -15.91
N GLN A 156 1.37 2.82 -15.65
CA GLN A 156 1.48 2.23 -14.32
C GLN A 156 2.90 2.42 -13.75
N LYS A 157 3.94 2.13 -14.54
CA LYS A 157 5.34 2.33 -14.11
C LYS A 157 5.61 3.80 -13.77
N ASN A 158 5.12 4.73 -14.58
CA ASN A 158 5.23 6.16 -14.31
C ASN A 158 4.49 6.58 -13.02
N ALA A 159 3.30 6.03 -12.78
CA ALA A 159 2.55 6.28 -11.54
C ALA A 159 3.31 5.79 -10.30
N VAL A 160 3.92 4.61 -10.36
CA VAL A 160 4.76 4.10 -9.26
C VAL A 160 5.89 5.08 -8.95
N ARG A 161 6.69 5.47 -9.95
CA ARG A 161 7.79 6.44 -9.76
C ARG A 161 7.37 7.72 -9.05
N GLN A 162 6.17 8.22 -9.35
CA GLN A 162 5.68 9.47 -8.79
C GLN A 162 5.07 9.31 -7.40
N LEU A 163 4.55 8.13 -7.06
CA LEU A 163 3.73 7.90 -5.87
C LEU A 163 4.39 7.04 -4.79
N VAL A 164 5.60 6.51 -5.02
CA VAL A 164 6.41 5.91 -3.96
C VAL A 164 6.63 6.89 -2.79
N TRP A 165 6.79 6.32 -1.61
CA TRP A 165 7.02 7.03 -0.36
C TRP A 165 7.87 6.17 0.59
N HIS A 166 8.34 6.77 1.68
CA HIS A 166 9.15 6.10 2.68
C HIS A 166 8.36 5.79 3.94
N ARG A 167 8.35 4.50 4.33
CA ARG A 167 7.92 4.06 5.64
C ARG A 167 9.15 3.82 6.51
N GLY A 168 9.54 4.85 7.26
CA GLY A 168 10.84 4.87 7.91
C GLY A 168 11.95 4.83 6.84
N ASN A 169 12.75 3.76 6.82
CA ASN A 169 13.82 3.59 5.84
C ASN A 169 13.42 2.72 4.63
N ALA A 170 12.21 2.17 4.60
CA ALA A 170 11.75 1.32 3.52
C ALA A 170 11.06 2.14 2.42
N LEU A 171 11.44 1.91 1.16
CA LEU A 171 10.72 2.43 0.00
C LEU A 171 9.48 1.57 -0.25
N VAL A 172 8.32 2.21 -0.34
CA VAL A 172 7.03 1.52 -0.39
C VAL A 172 6.03 2.20 -1.35
N PHE A 173 4.99 1.47 -1.72
CA PHE A 173 3.91 1.94 -2.60
C PHE A 173 2.52 1.54 -2.06
N SER A 174 1.57 2.48 -2.05
CA SER A 174 0.22 2.29 -1.46
C SER A 174 -0.94 2.50 -2.43
N ASN A 175 -0.70 3.11 -3.59
CA ASN A 175 -1.77 3.59 -4.46
C ASN A 175 -2.17 2.57 -5.54
N VAL A 176 -2.42 1.31 -5.16
CA VAL A 176 -2.77 0.22 -6.11
C VAL A 176 -4.00 0.55 -6.96
N GLY A 177 -5.01 1.24 -6.39
CA GLY A 177 -6.17 1.72 -7.16
C GLY A 177 -5.81 2.63 -8.35
N VAL A 178 -4.72 3.40 -8.25
CA VAL A 178 -4.21 4.21 -9.37
C VAL A 178 -3.70 3.31 -10.50
N LEU A 179 -3.01 2.22 -10.17
CA LEU A 179 -2.52 1.27 -11.17
C LEU A 179 -3.68 0.55 -11.88
N LEU A 180 -4.74 0.22 -11.13
CA LEU A 180 -5.96 -0.37 -11.69
C LEU A 180 -6.68 0.57 -12.66
N ASN A 181 -6.69 1.89 -12.39
CA ASN A 181 -7.24 2.87 -13.34
C ASN A 181 -6.47 2.98 -14.65
N TYR A 182 -5.17 2.63 -14.64
CA TYR A 182 -4.35 2.62 -15.85
C TYR A 182 -4.40 1.30 -16.62
N ALA A 183 -4.93 0.23 -16.01
CA ALA A 183 -5.07 -1.06 -16.66
C ALA A 183 -6.14 -1.00 -17.76
N GLN A 184 -5.80 -1.44 -18.97
CA GLN A 184 -6.69 -1.38 -20.14
C GLN A 184 -7.45 -2.69 -20.39
N ASN A 185 -7.01 -3.78 -19.78
CA ASN A 185 -7.56 -5.11 -20.00
C ASN A 185 -7.42 -5.99 -18.74
N THR A 186 -8.06 -7.16 -18.76
CA THR A 186 -8.06 -8.10 -17.63
C THR A 186 -6.66 -8.62 -17.28
N GLU A 187 -5.77 -8.76 -18.25
CA GLU A 187 -4.40 -9.21 -18.03
C GLU A 187 -3.59 -8.17 -17.25
N GLU A 188 -3.70 -6.90 -17.62
CA GLU A 188 -3.06 -5.79 -16.88
C GLU A 188 -3.62 -5.62 -15.46
N ILE A 189 -4.92 -5.89 -15.25
CA ILE A 189 -5.51 -5.96 -13.91
C ILE A 189 -4.86 -7.09 -13.10
N LYS A 190 -4.75 -8.29 -13.66
CA LYS A 190 -4.11 -9.44 -12.99
C LYS A 190 -2.65 -9.15 -12.67
N ASN A 191 -1.91 -8.56 -13.60
CA ASN A 191 -0.50 -8.21 -13.39
C ASN A 191 -0.33 -7.15 -12.28
N THR A 192 -1.27 -6.21 -12.16
CA THR A 192 -1.27 -5.22 -11.07
C THR A 192 -1.42 -5.87 -9.70
N LEU A 193 -2.22 -6.94 -9.59
CA LEU A 193 -2.46 -7.65 -8.32
C LEU A 193 -1.33 -8.61 -7.94
N ARG A 194 -0.42 -8.90 -8.88
CA ARG A 194 0.74 -9.78 -8.68
C ARG A 194 2.03 -9.02 -8.37
N ALA A 195 2.08 -7.73 -8.68
CA ALA A 195 3.21 -6.83 -8.44
C ALA A 195 3.27 -6.41 -6.96
#